data_AF-A0A318I1U1-F1
#
_entry.id   AF-A0A318I1U1-F1
#
_cell.length_a   1.000
_cell.length_b   1.000
_cell.length_c   1.000
_cell.angle_alpha   90.00
_cell.angle_beta   90.00
_cell.angle_gamma   90.00
#
_symmetry.space_group_name_H-M   'P 1'
#
loop_
_entity.id
_entity.type
_entity.pdbx_description
1 polymer ?
#
loop_
_entity_poly.entity_id
_entity_poly.type
_entity_poly.pdbx_seq_one_letter_code
_entity_poly.pdbx_strand_id
1 'polypeptide(L)'
;MANWILRHRLIVGALFAVIIVFSLVGVKRIVIRTSFDDYFLSNDPMLLKTNEFKSIFGNDYYVAVLVKNKDIFSKCSLTLIRELSNELKDSLSYADKVTSLTDLEFASGTEEGMAIEQIAPEQIPSDATGLKEIKQKAYSKPYLAKKMVSTDGTMTWIVVKLRPFPADSVWKKTSDMAPDMINGREARRYKCTKLCRKILFFSLFVLQIHCLPRPLLSKHCLLL
;
A
#
# COMPACT_ATOMS: atom_id res chain seq x y z
N MET A 1 -9.52 -58.92 -17.64
CA MET A 1 -9.43 -57.71 -16.79
C MET A 1 -10.71 -56.87 -16.84
N ALA A 2 -11.22 -56.49 -18.02
CA ALA A 2 -12.44 -55.67 -18.13
C ALA A 2 -13.70 -56.25 -17.43
N ASN A 3 -13.95 -57.56 -17.54
CA ASN A 3 -15.11 -58.21 -16.92
C ASN A 3 -15.09 -58.21 -15.38
N TRP A 4 -13.92 -58.12 -14.75
CA TRP A 4 -13.78 -58.10 -13.29
C TRP A 4 -14.16 -56.74 -12.69
N ILE A 5 -13.75 -55.67 -13.38
CA ILE A 5 -14.08 -54.27 -13.05
C ILE A 5 -15.59 -54.05 -13.16
N LEU A 6 -16.24 -54.61 -14.18
CA LEU A 6 -17.69 -54.50 -14.37
C LEU A 6 -18.49 -55.26 -13.29
N ARG A 7 -18.00 -56.42 -12.83
CA ARG A 7 -18.65 -57.21 -11.76
C ARG A 7 -18.56 -56.54 -10.39
N HIS A 8 -17.47 -55.82 -10.10
CA HIS A 8 -17.25 -55.10 -8.83
C HIS A 8 -17.39 -53.58 -8.96
N ARG A 9 -18.18 -53.09 -9.93
CA ARG A 9 -18.31 -51.66 -10.25
C ARG A 9 -18.58 -50.74 -9.06
N LEU A 10 -19.33 -51.22 -8.06
CA LEU A 10 -19.65 -50.46 -6.85
C LEU A 10 -18.42 -50.31 -5.93
N ILE A 11 -17.59 -51.35 -5.80
CA ILE A 11 -16.38 -51.34 -4.98
C ILE A 11 -15.33 -50.43 -5.64
N VAL A 12 -15.15 -50.56 -6.96
CA VAL A 12 -14.22 -49.72 -7.72
C VAL A 12 -14.66 -48.25 -7.68
N GLY A 13 -15.96 -47.98 -7.85
CA GLY A 13 -16.52 -46.62 -7.73
C GLY A 13 -16.36 -46.03 -6.33
N ALA A 14 -16.63 -46.81 -5.28
CA ALA A 14 -16.43 -46.38 -3.90
C ALA A 14 -14.96 -46.06 -3.59
N LEU A 15 -14.03 -46.92 -4.04
CA LEU A 15 -12.60 -46.69 -3.87
C LEU A 15 -12.13 -45.41 -4.59
N PHE A 16 -12.61 -45.19 -5.82
CA PHE A 16 -12.29 -43.98 -6.57
C PHE A 16 -12.85 -42.72 -5.89
N ALA A 17 -14.08 -42.79 -5.37
CA ALA A 17 -14.68 -41.70 -4.61
C ALA A 17 -13.88 -41.40 -3.33
N VAL A 18 -13.41 -42.43 -2.61
CA VAL A 18 -12.55 -42.26 -1.42
C VAL A 18 -11.23 -41.56 -1.77
N ILE A 19 -10.58 -41.96 -2.88
CA ILE A 19 -9.34 -41.31 -3.35
C ILE A 19 -9.58 -39.84 -3.69
N ILE A 20 -10.70 -39.51 -4.37
CA ILE A 20 -11.06 -38.13 -4.68
C ILE A 20 -11.28 -37.32 -3.40
N VAL A 21 -12.08 -37.83 -2.46
CA VAL A 21 -12.36 -37.13 -1.19
C VAL A 21 -11.06 -36.92 -0.41
N PHE A 22 -10.20 -37.92 -0.34
CA PHE A 22 -8.90 -37.81 0.32
C PHE A 22 -8.00 -36.76 -0.37
N SER A 23 -7.95 -36.75 -1.70
CA SER A 23 -7.21 -35.75 -2.47
C SER A 23 -7.74 -34.33 -2.23
N LEU A 24 -9.07 -34.14 -2.19
CA LEU A 24 -9.69 -32.84 -1.90
C LEU A 24 -9.37 -32.34 -0.49
N VAL A 25 -9.29 -33.24 0.49
CA VAL A 25 -8.86 -32.92 1.85
C VAL A 25 -7.37 -32.53 1.87
N GLY A 26 -6.53 -33.21 1.08
CA GLY A 26 -5.11 -32.89 0.94
C GLY A 26 -4.85 -31.52 0.32
N VAL A 27 -5.61 -31.14 -0.71
CA VAL A 27 -5.47 -29.83 -1.39
C VAL A 27 -5.69 -28.66 -0.43
N LYS A 28 -6.59 -28.80 0.56
CA LYS A 28 -6.80 -27.75 1.58
C LYS A 28 -5.59 -27.49 2.47
N ARG A 29 -4.60 -28.40 2.51
CA ARG A 29 -3.36 -28.25 3.29
C ARG A 29 -2.18 -27.73 2.47
N ILE A 30 -2.37 -27.41 1.20
CA ILE A 30 -1.32 -26.79 0.38
C ILE A 30 -1.11 -25.36 0.88
N VAL A 31 0.00 -25.16 1.57
CA VAL A 31 0.45 -23.84 2.02
C VAL A 31 1.28 -23.20 0.90
N ILE A 32 0.75 -22.16 0.29
CA ILE A 32 1.50 -21.34 -0.68
C ILE A 32 2.35 -20.35 0.14
N ARG A 33 3.66 -20.59 0.19
CA ARG A 33 4.61 -19.62 0.76
C ARG A 33 4.83 -18.50 -0.24
N THR A 34 4.65 -17.26 0.19
CA THR A 34 4.80 -16.07 -0.67
C THR A 34 6.10 -15.32 -0.37
N SER A 35 7.24 -16.01 -0.36
CA SER A 35 8.55 -15.33 -0.26
C SER A 35 9.15 -15.17 -1.65
N PHE A 36 9.54 -13.94 -2.01
CA PHE A 36 10.24 -13.68 -3.27
C PHE A 36 11.66 -14.24 -3.27
N ASP A 37 12.30 -14.32 -2.10
CA ASP A 37 13.68 -14.79 -1.95
C ASP A 37 13.80 -16.30 -2.25
N ASP A 38 12.71 -17.07 -2.04
CA ASP A 38 12.65 -18.51 -2.29
C ASP A 38 12.69 -18.86 -3.81
N TYR A 39 12.50 -17.88 -4.70
CA TYR A 39 12.62 -18.08 -6.16
C TYR A 39 14.06 -18.03 -6.68
N PHE A 40 14.99 -17.55 -5.86
CA PHE A 40 16.41 -17.43 -6.23
C PHE A 40 17.21 -18.63 -5.69
N LEU A 41 18.29 -19.00 -6.39
CA LEU A 41 19.24 -19.98 -5.89
C LEU A 41 19.96 -19.41 -4.68
N SER A 42 20.22 -20.23 -3.66
CA SER A 42 20.80 -19.78 -2.39
C SER A 42 22.17 -19.06 -2.50
N ASN A 43 22.90 -19.29 -3.59
CA ASN A 43 24.22 -18.68 -3.87
C ASN A 43 24.18 -17.65 -5.01
N ASP A 44 23.00 -17.15 -5.37
CA ASP A 44 22.90 -16.13 -6.42
C ASP A 44 23.60 -14.82 -6.00
N PRO A 45 24.50 -14.26 -6.82
CA PRO A 45 25.18 -13.00 -6.51
C PRO A 45 24.20 -11.82 -6.28
N MET A 46 23.01 -11.86 -6.87
CA MET A 46 21.95 -10.87 -6.66
C MET A 46 21.42 -10.90 -5.21
N LEU A 47 21.24 -12.09 -4.63
CA LEU A 47 20.81 -12.22 -3.23
C LEU A 47 21.88 -11.69 -2.27
N LEU A 48 23.15 -12.01 -2.53
CA LEU A 48 24.26 -11.53 -1.70
C LEU A 48 24.33 -10.00 -1.69
N LYS A 49 24.19 -9.37 -2.86
CA LYS A 49 24.18 -7.90 -2.97
C LYS A 49 22.95 -7.25 -2.38
N THR A 50 21.79 -7.90 -2.51
CA THR A 50 20.55 -7.44 -1.87
C THR A 50 20.66 -7.52 -0.35
N ASN A 51 21.23 -8.60 0.19
CA ASN A 51 21.45 -8.76 1.62
C ASN A 51 22.49 -7.77 2.17
N GLU A 52 23.57 -7.52 1.42
CA GLU A 52 24.55 -6.47 1.73
C GLU A 52 23.88 -5.10 1.78
N PHE A 53 23.07 -4.75 0.76
CA PHE A 53 22.31 -3.52 0.74
C PHE A 53 21.35 -3.41 1.94
N LYS A 54 20.60 -4.48 2.25
CA LYS A 54 19.68 -4.53 3.39
C LYS A 54 20.41 -4.39 4.73
N SER A 55 21.63 -4.89 4.83
CA SER A 55 22.45 -4.75 6.05
C SER A 55 22.93 -3.31 6.28
N ILE A 56 23.20 -2.57 5.20
CA ILE A 56 23.74 -1.19 5.28
C ILE A 56 22.61 -0.16 5.37
N PHE A 57 21.60 -0.26 4.50
CA PHE A 57 20.53 0.73 4.35
C PHE A 57 19.24 0.35 5.09
N GLY A 58 19.17 -0.87 5.63
CA GLY A 58 17.99 -1.41 6.28
C GLY A 58 16.96 -1.90 5.26
N ASN A 59 15.68 -1.67 5.56
CA ASN A 59 14.59 -2.15 4.72
C ASN A 59 14.48 -1.34 3.41
N ASP A 60 14.30 -2.05 2.30
CA ASP A 60 14.06 -1.50 0.96
C ASP A 60 12.56 -1.46 0.59
N TYR A 61 11.69 -1.99 1.45
CA TYR A 61 10.25 -2.01 1.20
C TYR A 61 9.58 -0.68 1.52
N TYR A 62 8.74 -0.25 0.57
CA TYR A 62 7.88 0.92 0.68
C TYR A 62 6.47 0.63 0.21
N VAL A 63 5.48 1.28 0.82
CA VAL A 63 4.11 1.35 0.32
C VAL A 63 3.93 2.71 -0.32
N ALA A 64 3.67 2.74 -1.63
CA ALA A 64 3.39 3.97 -2.35
C ALA A 64 1.89 4.08 -2.67
N VAL A 65 1.28 5.21 -2.33
CA VAL A 65 -0.11 5.54 -2.60
C VAL A 65 -0.17 6.77 -3.49
N LEU A 66 -0.73 6.59 -4.70
CA LEU A 66 -0.96 7.70 -5.61
C LEU A 66 -2.31 8.36 -5.29
N VAL A 67 -2.28 9.64 -4.98
CA VAL A 67 -3.47 10.47 -4.77
C VAL A 67 -3.71 11.30 -6.02
N LYS A 68 -4.95 11.28 -6.55
CA LYS A 68 -5.37 12.10 -7.68
C LYS A 68 -6.56 12.99 -7.32
N ASN A 69 -6.44 14.28 -7.62
CA ASN A 69 -7.52 15.27 -7.51
C ASN A 69 -7.36 16.36 -8.59
N LYS A 70 -8.38 17.18 -8.84
CA LYS A 70 -8.31 18.30 -9.80
C LYS A 70 -7.27 19.35 -9.39
N ASP A 71 -7.15 19.60 -8.10
CA ASP A 71 -6.12 20.46 -7.52
C ASP A 71 -5.71 19.92 -6.14
N ILE A 72 -4.49 19.36 -6.08
CA ILE A 72 -3.93 18.83 -4.83
C ILE A 72 -3.52 19.93 -3.84
N PHE A 73 -3.41 21.18 -4.29
CA PHE A 73 -3.03 22.34 -3.46
C PHE A 73 -4.24 23.04 -2.85
N SER A 74 -5.46 22.56 -3.11
CA SER A 74 -6.64 23.04 -2.40
C SER A 74 -6.60 22.62 -0.92
N LYS A 75 -7.22 23.43 -0.05
CA LYS A 75 -7.35 23.11 1.38
C LYS A 75 -7.94 21.71 1.62
N CYS A 76 -9.01 21.33 0.90
CA CYS A 76 -9.63 19.98 0.99
C CYS A 76 -8.56 18.90 0.76
N SER A 77 -7.80 19.03 -0.33
CA SER A 77 -6.79 18.03 -0.73
C SER A 77 -5.65 17.93 0.25
N LEU A 78 -5.03 19.06 0.64
CA LEU A 78 -3.91 19.06 1.57
C LEU A 78 -4.33 18.47 2.93
N THR A 79 -5.52 18.79 3.42
CA THR A 79 -6.04 18.21 4.67
C THR A 79 -6.23 16.71 4.54
N LEU A 80 -6.84 16.24 3.45
CA LEU A 80 -7.05 14.82 3.20
C LEU A 80 -5.74 14.04 3.01
N ILE A 81 -4.74 14.64 2.36
CA ILE A 81 -3.41 14.04 2.20
C ILE A 81 -2.76 13.86 3.58
N ARG A 82 -2.84 14.86 4.46
CA ARG A 82 -2.31 14.76 5.83
C ARG A 82 -3.05 13.73 6.68
N GLU A 83 -4.38 13.75 6.66
CA GLU A 83 -5.21 12.74 7.34
C GLU A 83 -4.86 11.33 6.88
N LEU A 84 -4.76 11.11 5.55
CA LEU A 84 -4.40 9.82 4.98
C LEU A 84 -2.97 9.42 5.33
N SER A 85 -2.03 10.36 5.35
CA SER A 85 -0.64 10.10 5.74
C SER A 85 -0.55 9.61 7.19
N ASN A 86 -1.24 10.29 8.11
CA ASN A 86 -1.28 9.92 9.53
C ASN A 86 -1.98 8.57 9.72
N GLU A 87 -3.11 8.35 9.03
CA GLU A 87 -3.83 7.08 9.13
C GLU A 87 -2.98 5.92 8.63
N LEU A 88 -2.27 6.06 7.49
CA LEU A 88 -1.37 5.03 6.98
C LEU A 88 -0.22 4.74 7.97
N LYS A 89 0.30 5.77 8.64
CA LYS A 89 1.35 5.62 9.66
C LYS A 89 0.89 4.78 10.85
N ASP A 90 -0.30 5.06 11.37
CA ASP A 90 -0.83 4.40 12.58
C ASP A 90 -1.33 2.97 12.30
N SER A 91 -1.67 2.71 11.04
CA SER A 91 -2.40 1.53 10.63
C SER A 91 -1.54 0.38 10.14
N LEU A 92 -0.42 0.70 9.48
CA LEU A 92 0.46 -0.31 8.91
C LEU A 92 1.37 -0.84 10.00
N SER A 93 1.34 -2.14 10.22
CA SER A 93 2.08 -2.82 11.30
C SER A 93 3.59 -2.48 11.29
N TYR A 94 4.14 -2.24 10.10
CA TYR A 94 5.56 -1.94 9.91
C TYR A 94 5.82 -0.51 9.42
N ALA A 95 4.88 0.44 9.51
CA ALA A 95 5.19 1.83 9.16
C ALA A 95 6.36 2.37 10.00
N ASP A 96 7.31 3.02 9.32
CA ASP A 96 8.46 3.71 9.92
C ASP A 96 8.30 5.23 9.74
N LYS A 97 8.41 5.67 8.48
CA LYS A 97 8.31 7.07 8.07
C LYS A 97 7.34 7.20 6.91
N VAL A 98 6.43 8.16 7.00
CA VAL A 98 5.57 8.57 5.89
C VAL A 98 6.18 9.81 5.26
N THR A 99 6.14 9.93 3.94
CA THR A 99 6.59 11.09 3.19
C THR A 99 5.51 11.44 2.18
N SER A 100 4.94 12.62 2.31
CA SER A 100 3.86 13.14 1.46
C SER A 100 4.07 14.62 1.20
N LEU A 101 3.31 15.20 0.27
CA LEU A 101 3.37 16.64 -0.05
C LEU A 101 3.29 17.53 1.21
N THR A 102 2.52 17.13 2.21
CA THR A 102 2.32 17.88 3.45
C THR A 102 3.41 17.69 4.50
N ASP A 103 4.27 16.68 4.34
CA ASP A 103 5.36 16.33 5.27
C ASP A 103 6.74 16.70 4.71
N LEU A 104 6.80 17.22 3.48
CA LEU A 104 8.06 17.64 2.86
C LEU A 104 8.66 18.82 3.62
N GLU A 105 9.94 18.67 3.98
CA GLU A 105 10.73 19.71 4.60
C GLU A 105 11.33 20.67 3.56
N PHE A 106 11.32 21.95 3.89
CA PHE A 106 11.83 23.06 3.14
C PHE A 106 12.85 23.80 3.99
N ALA A 107 14.13 23.51 3.74
CA ALA A 107 15.23 24.32 4.27
C ALA A 107 15.35 25.62 3.45
N SER A 108 15.26 26.76 4.14
CA SER A 108 15.49 28.12 3.63
C SER A 108 16.59 28.81 4.45
N GLY A 109 17.41 29.63 3.80
CA GLY A 109 18.39 30.49 4.48
C GLY A 109 17.75 31.83 4.83
N THR A 110 17.79 32.22 6.09
CA THR A 110 17.38 33.54 6.60
C THR A 110 18.60 34.30 7.11
N GLU A 111 18.47 35.60 7.37
CA GLU A 111 19.57 36.42 7.93
C GLU A 111 20.07 35.90 9.29
N GLU A 112 19.22 35.16 10.01
CA GLU A 112 19.49 34.58 11.33
C GLU A 112 20.04 33.14 11.24
N GLY A 113 20.10 32.53 10.06
CA GLY A 113 20.66 31.18 9.86
C GLY A 113 19.87 30.32 8.87
N MET A 114 19.75 29.03 9.16
CA MET A 114 19.00 28.07 8.34
C MET A 114 17.72 27.66 9.06
N ALA A 115 16.57 27.93 8.45
CA ALA A 115 15.27 27.49 8.94
C ALA A 115 14.82 26.26 8.16
N ILE A 116 14.40 25.21 8.87
CA ILE A 116 13.77 24.01 8.28
C ILE A 116 12.31 24.02 8.66
N GLU A 117 11.44 24.26 7.68
CA GLU A 117 9.98 24.28 7.87
C GLU A 117 9.30 23.24 6.98
N GLN A 118 8.06 22.87 7.26
CA GLN A 118 7.29 22.04 6.32
C GLN A 118 6.73 22.89 5.17
N ILE A 119 6.68 22.33 3.97
CA ILE A 119 6.10 23.00 2.78
C ILE A 119 4.64 23.38 3.03
N ALA A 120 3.90 22.52 3.73
CA ALA A 120 2.55 22.82 4.18
C ALA A 120 2.54 22.99 5.70
N PRO A 121 2.09 24.15 6.24
CA PRO A 121 2.01 24.35 7.68
C PRO A 121 1.04 23.37 8.35
N GLU A 122 1.15 23.24 9.67
CA GLU A 122 0.29 22.38 10.49
C GLU A 122 -1.19 22.73 10.27
N GLN A 123 -1.53 24.02 10.38
CA GLN A 123 -2.83 24.55 10.00
C GLN A 123 -2.81 25.02 8.55
N ILE A 124 -3.55 24.31 7.69
CA ILE A 124 -3.61 24.62 6.26
C ILE A 124 -4.44 25.90 6.06
N PRO A 125 -3.88 26.93 5.40
CA PRO A 125 -4.58 28.19 5.14
C PRO A 125 -5.84 27.98 4.30
N SER A 126 -6.81 28.89 4.46
CA SER A 126 -8.05 28.89 3.65
C SER A 126 -8.03 29.94 2.55
N ASP A 127 -7.12 30.91 2.66
CA ASP A 127 -6.94 31.97 1.70
C ASP A 127 -6.13 31.50 0.49
N ALA A 128 -6.43 32.09 -0.67
CA ALA A 128 -5.80 31.73 -1.92
C ALA A 128 -4.28 32.05 -1.94
N THR A 129 -3.85 33.05 -1.19
CA THR A 129 -2.45 33.49 -1.12
C THR A 129 -1.58 32.42 -0.45
N GLY A 130 -1.99 31.93 0.73
CA GLY A 130 -1.28 30.88 1.44
C GLY A 130 -1.24 29.56 0.67
N LEU A 131 -2.33 29.17 0.00
CA LEU A 131 -2.34 27.98 -0.85
C LEU A 131 -1.39 28.11 -2.06
N LYS A 132 -1.30 29.32 -2.64
CA LYS A 132 -0.37 29.62 -3.73
C LYS A 132 1.09 29.59 -3.27
N GLU A 133 1.36 30.05 -2.05
CA GLU A 133 2.69 29.97 -1.44
C GLU A 133 3.13 28.52 -1.24
N ILE A 134 2.25 27.65 -0.70
CA ILE A 134 2.52 26.21 -0.57
C ILE A 134 2.84 25.60 -1.93
N LYS A 135 2.06 25.94 -2.96
CA LYS A 135 2.30 25.49 -4.33
C LYS A 135 3.67 25.96 -4.83
N GLN A 136 4.02 27.22 -4.63
CA GLN A 136 5.30 27.75 -5.06
C GLN A 136 6.47 27.09 -4.32
N LYS A 137 6.38 26.92 -3.00
CA LYS A 137 7.37 26.19 -2.19
C LYS A 137 7.53 24.74 -2.67
N ALA A 138 6.43 24.04 -2.95
CA ALA A 138 6.46 22.68 -3.48
C ALA A 138 7.23 22.56 -4.80
N TYR A 139 7.08 23.53 -5.71
CA TYR A 139 7.78 23.52 -7.01
C TYR A 139 9.16 24.19 -7.00
N SER A 140 9.50 24.93 -5.95
CA SER A 140 10.77 25.66 -5.85
C SER A 140 12.02 24.76 -5.88
N LYS A 141 11.87 23.48 -5.53
CA LYS A 141 12.91 22.45 -5.61
C LYS A 141 12.52 21.42 -6.67
N PRO A 142 12.91 21.61 -7.95
CA PRO A 142 12.41 20.80 -9.06
C PRO A 142 12.64 19.29 -8.91
N TYR A 143 13.73 18.89 -8.25
CA TYR A 143 14.06 17.48 -8.04
C TYR A 143 13.08 16.78 -7.07
N LEU A 144 12.65 17.47 -6.02
CA LEU A 144 11.65 16.93 -5.08
C LEU A 144 10.26 16.99 -5.71
N ALA A 145 9.93 18.11 -6.35
CA ALA A 145 8.65 18.30 -7.03
C ALA A 145 8.40 17.23 -8.08
N LYS A 146 9.35 16.98 -8.98
CA LYS A 146 9.22 15.97 -10.06
C LYS A 146 9.02 14.53 -9.55
N LYS A 147 9.46 14.22 -8.34
CA LYS A 147 9.31 12.88 -7.74
C LYS A 147 8.02 12.73 -6.94
N MET A 148 7.53 13.82 -6.34
CA MET A 148 6.41 13.79 -5.39
C MET A 148 5.09 14.29 -5.97
N VAL A 149 5.13 15.16 -6.98
CA VAL A 149 3.98 15.90 -7.50
C VAL A 149 4.01 15.93 -9.03
N SER A 150 2.85 15.76 -9.67
CA SER A 150 2.72 15.87 -11.11
C SER A 150 2.84 17.33 -11.59
N THR A 151 3.34 17.54 -12.80
CA THR A 151 3.56 18.90 -13.35
C THR A 151 2.28 19.74 -13.45
N ASP A 152 1.13 19.09 -13.63
CA ASP A 152 -0.19 19.73 -13.69
C ASP A 152 -0.82 19.97 -12.30
N GLY A 153 -0.20 19.48 -11.22
CA GLY A 153 -0.73 19.61 -9.85
C GLY A 153 -1.97 18.76 -9.58
N THR A 154 -2.22 17.72 -10.36
CA THR A 154 -3.39 16.83 -10.18
C THR A 154 -3.06 15.57 -9.39
N MET A 155 -1.78 15.23 -9.21
CA MET A 155 -1.37 14.00 -8.54
C MET A 155 -0.21 14.22 -7.58
N THR A 156 -0.20 13.41 -6.51
CA THR A 156 0.91 13.35 -5.58
C THR A 156 1.08 11.96 -4.97
N TRP A 157 2.31 11.62 -4.60
CA TRP A 157 2.63 10.39 -3.91
C TRP A 157 2.61 10.57 -2.38
N ILE A 158 2.04 9.60 -1.68
CA ILE A 158 2.27 9.33 -0.27
C ILE A 158 3.10 8.06 -0.22
N VAL A 159 4.33 8.15 0.29
CA VAL A 159 5.26 7.02 0.38
C VAL A 159 5.47 6.68 1.84
N VAL A 160 5.20 5.44 2.22
CA VAL A 160 5.44 4.92 3.56
C VAL A 160 6.64 3.99 3.50
N LYS A 161 7.75 4.38 4.13
CA LYS A 161 8.88 3.50 4.40
C LYS A 161 8.48 2.51 5.49
N LEU A 162 8.77 1.22 5.27
CA LEU A 162 8.49 0.18 6.24
C LEU A 162 9.76 -0.14 7.05
N ARG A 163 9.59 -0.47 8.33
CA ARG A 163 10.64 -1.00 9.21
C ARG A 163 11.13 -2.36 8.71
N PRO A 164 12.39 -2.74 8.97
CA PRO A 164 12.92 -4.05 8.59
C PRO A 164 12.02 -5.18 9.06
N PHE A 165 11.70 -6.09 8.14
CA PHE A 165 10.94 -7.27 8.47
C PHE A 165 11.80 -8.27 9.27
N PRO A 166 11.17 -9.07 10.15
CA PRO A 166 11.86 -10.17 10.79
C PRO A 166 12.45 -11.13 9.75
N ALA A 167 13.55 -11.81 10.11
CA ALA A 167 14.16 -12.81 9.24
C ALA A 167 13.18 -13.94 8.88
N ASP A 168 13.38 -14.54 7.70
CA ASP A 168 12.56 -15.64 7.19
C ASP A 168 12.37 -16.80 8.17
N SER A 169 13.42 -17.14 8.91
CA SER A 169 13.39 -18.21 9.93
C SER A 169 12.44 -17.91 11.10
N VAL A 170 12.07 -16.66 11.31
CA VAL A 170 11.21 -16.19 12.40
C VAL A 170 9.77 -16.11 11.91
N TRP A 171 9.48 -15.37 10.84
CA TRP A 171 8.09 -15.15 10.43
C TRP A 171 7.45 -16.38 9.76
N LYS A 172 8.23 -17.22 9.05
CA LYS A 172 7.72 -18.46 8.42
C LYS A 172 7.22 -19.49 9.44
N LYS A 173 7.54 -19.31 10.73
CA LYS A 173 7.01 -20.13 11.84
C LYS A 173 5.65 -19.64 12.34
N THR A 174 5.33 -18.37 12.12
CA THR A 174 4.16 -17.70 12.67
C THR A 174 3.09 -17.43 11.61
N SER A 175 3.47 -17.34 10.33
CA SER A 175 2.56 -17.02 9.22
C SER A 175 3.01 -17.67 7.92
N ASP A 176 2.03 -18.04 7.10
CA ASP A 176 2.24 -18.53 5.74
C ASP A 176 2.42 -17.38 4.72
N MET A 177 2.02 -16.16 5.11
CA MET A 177 2.16 -14.94 4.32
C MET A 177 3.34 -14.11 4.80
N ALA A 178 4.12 -13.63 3.83
CA ALA A 178 5.24 -12.76 4.08
C ALA A 178 4.79 -11.38 4.62
N PRO A 179 5.56 -10.73 5.50
CA PRO A 179 5.19 -9.45 6.12
C PRO A 179 4.89 -8.32 5.13
N ASP A 180 5.59 -8.28 4.00
CA ASP A 180 5.32 -7.36 2.88
C ASP A 180 3.91 -7.56 2.29
N MET A 181 3.49 -8.81 2.09
CA MET A 181 2.15 -9.15 1.62
C MET A 181 1.06 -8.81 2.64
N ILE A 182 1.35 -8.94 3.94
CA ILE A 182 0.46 -8.52 5.02
C ILE A 182 0.29 -7.00 5.01
N ASN A 183 1.38 -6.23 5.02
CA ASN A 183 1.32 -4.76 4.95
C ASN A 183 0.64 -4.29 3.65
N GLY A 184 0.88 -4.96 2.52
CA GLY A 184 0.20 -4.67 1.26
C GLY A 184 -1.31 -4.90 1.34
N ARG A 185 -1.75 -5.95 2.06
CA ARG A 185 -3.17 -6.21 2.34
C ARG A 185 -3.76 -5.18 3.30
N GLU A 186 -3.03 -4.80 4.34
CA GLU A 186 -3.43 -3.73 5.26
C GLU A 186 -3.64 -2.43 4.49
N ALA A 187 -2.65 -2.00 3.71
CA ALA A 187 -2.74 -0.83 2.83
C ALA A 187 -3.93 -0.90 1.86
N ARG A 188 -4.18 -2.06 1.24
CA ARG A 188 -5.33 -2.26 0.35
C ARG A 188 -6.66 -2.16 1.12
N ARG A 189 -6.73 -2.64 2.36
CA ARG A 189 -7.96 -2.61 3.17
C ARG A 189 -8.43 -1.17 3.41
N TYR A 190 -7.51 -0.21 3.54
CA TYR A 190 -7.84 1.22 3.67
C TYR A 190 -8.58 1.79 2.45
N LYS A 191 -8.29 1.27 1.25
CA LYS A 191 -9.08 1.59 0.05
C LYS A 191 -10.55 1.14 0.17
N CYS A 192 -10.81 0.02 0.84
CA CYS A 192 -12.13 -0.64 0.89
C CYS A 192 -13.01 -0.25 2.09
N THR A 193 -12.48 -0.01 3.29
CA THR A 193 -13.34 0.13 4.50
C THR A 193 -13.69 1.56 4.88
N LYS A 194 -12.80 2.54 4.67
CA LYS A 194 -13.04 3.94 5.07
C LYS A 194 -13.08 4.91 3.91
N LEU A 195 -12.23 4.71 2.90
CA LEU A 195 -12.29 5.54 1.69
C LEU A 195 -13.56 5.25 0.88
N CYS A 196 -13.98 3.98 0.80
CA CYS A 196 -15.27 3.58 0.20
C CYS A 196 -16.49 4.14 0.95
N ARG A 197 -16.36 4.40 2.27
CA ARG A 197 -17.40 5.10 3.07
C ARG A 197 -17.51 6.60 2.74
N LYS A 198 -16.51 7.17 2.06
CA LYS A 198 -16.44 8.58 1.63
C LYS A 198 -16.59 8.75 0.10
N ILE A 199 -16.26 7.73 -0.69
CA ILE A 199 -16.15 7.77 -2.15
C ILE A 199 -16.58 6.38 -2.66
N LEU A 200 -17.87 6.18 -2.96
CA LEU A 200 -18.33 4.96 -3.63
C LEU A 200 -18.56 5.28 -5.11
N PHE A 201 -18.10 4.38 -5.98
CA PHE A 201 -18.10 4.39 -7.45
C PHE A 201 -16.88 5.03 -8.15
N PHE A 202 -15.84 4.25 -8.43
CA PHE A 202 -15.59 3.70 -9.78
C PHE A 202 -14.40 2.73 -9.78
N SER A 203 -14.49 1.73 -10.66
CA SER A 203 -13.52 0.64 -10.85
C SER A 203 -12.18 1.10 -11.44
N LEU A 204 -11.14 0.32 -11.12
CA LEU A 204 -9.74 0.33 -11.57
C LEU A 204 -8.81 1.48 -11.10
N PHE A 205 -7.81 1.06 -10.32
CA PHE A 205 -6.46 1.64 -10.19
C PHE A 205 -6.26 3.11 -10.59
N VAL A 206 -6.66 4.02 -9.70
CA VAL A 206 -6.09 5.36 -9.39
C VAL A 206 -7.00 5.91 -8.28
N LEU A 207 -6.45 6.39 -7.17
CA LEU A 207 -7.24 6.90 -6.05
C LEU A 207 -7.78 8.29 -6.41
N GLN A 208 -8.94 8.35 -7.05
CA GLN A 208 -9.58 9.62 -7.43
C GLN A 208 -10.42 10.14 -6.25
N ILE A 209 -9.86 11.10 -5.50
CA ILE A 209 -10.53 11.72 -4.34
C ILE A 209 -11.51 12.78 -4.88
N HIS A 210 -12.81 12.48 -4.90
CA HIS A 210 -13.85 13.49 -5.17
C HIS A 210 -14.44 13.99 -3.84
N CYS A 211 -14.34 15.31 -3.54
CA CYS A 211 -15.01 15.95 -2.40
C CYS A 211 -16.52 16.15 -2.77
N LEU A 212 -17.43 15.29 -2.30
CA LEU A 212 -18.90 15.49 -2.34
C LEU A 212 -19.44 15.85 -0.94
N PRO A 213 -20.40 16.78 -0.81
CA PRO A 213 -21.01 17.14 0.48
C PRO A 213 -22.01 16.06 0.97
N ARG A 214 -22.11 15.92 2.29
CA ARG A 214 -22.64 14.75 3.04
C ARG A 214 -24.15 14.39 3.01
N PRO A 215 -25.17 15.13 2.51
CA PRO A 215 -26.54 14.87 2.97
C PRO A 215 -27.50 14.12 2.02
N LEU A 216 -27.07 13.41 0.97
CA LEU A 216 -27.99 12.56 0.18
C LEU A 216 -27.29 11.28 -0.32
N LEU A 217 -27.77 10.12 0.11
CA LEU A 217 -27.91 8.85 -0.65
C LEU A 217 -28.04 7.68 0.34
N SER A 218 -29.26 7.41 0.84
CA SER A 218 -29.53 6.32 1.79
C SER A 218 -30.10 5.04 1.15
N LYS A 219 -30.03 4.87 -0.18
CA LYS A 219 -30.71 3.74 -0.82
C LYS A 219 -29.79 3.06 -1.83
N HIS A 220 -29.58 1.76 -1.59
CA HIS A 220 -28.94 0.74 -2.45
C HIS A 220 -27.55 0.30 -1.97
N CYS A 221 -27.56 -0.53 -0.92
CA CYS A 221 -26.42 -1.30 -0.43
C CYS A 221 -26.83 -2.78 -0.23
N LEU A 222 -27.45 -3.39 -1.25
CA LEU A 222 -27.64 -4.84 -1.31
C LEU A 222 -27.32 -5.29 -2.74
N LEU A 223 -26.45 -6.29 -2.86
CA LEU A 223 -25.92 -6.93 -4.07
C LEU A 223 -24.71 -6.26 -4.72
N LEU A 224 -23.51 -6.60 -4.21
CA LEU A 224 -22.45 -7.34 -4.93
C LEU A 224 -21.17 -7.41 -4.09
#